data_AF-A0A091AG43-F1
#
_entry.id   AF-A0A091AG43-F1
#
_cell.length_a   1.000
_cell.length_b   1.000
_cell.length_c   1.000
_cell.angle_alpha   90.00
_cell.angle_beta   90.00
_cell.angle_gamma   90.00
#
_symmetry.space_group_name_H-M   'P 1'
#
loop_
_entity.id
_entity.type
_entity.pdbx_description
1 polymer ?
#
loop_
_entity_poly.entity_id
_entity_poly.type
_entity_poly.pdbx_seq_one_letter_code
_entity_poly.pdbx_strand_id
1 'polypeptide(L)'
;SLRRCLIFIDKFRPTQKPEALLERIINSSSNEGDLVADFFCGSGTTAAVAEKLGRKWIVSDLGKFAIHTTRKRMIGVQRQLKAEGKDYRAFEILNLGKYERQHYIGVNPNLREEEQRKQLEEKEAAFLDLILRAYRAEKTTGFASFHGKKAGRLVAVGPVNLPVTRLFVEEIILECRKKHITKVDILGFEFEMGLFPNVLDEARAKGIDIAPKYIPAEVFDKRAVEKNQVVFHDVSYIEVKPIVREGKKGASPAVAMELTDFSVFYSQDSIANAEAEIKNKGSRIVVEKGQIVKVSKDKDGIVTREVLTKNWTDWIDYWSVDFDFESKREIIRVKINPPNPPLEKGGSEAGGFEEVWTGDYIFENEWQTFRTKKDRSLELKSVFHECAPGRRKIAVKVVDIFGNDTMTIVDVSVGKNGGKK
;
A
#
# COMPACT_ATOMS: atom_id res chain seq x y z
N SER A 1 -19.32 -7.70 -16.65
CA SER A 1 -18.58 -8.87 -16.12
C SER A 1 -17.71 -8.55 -14.87
N LEU A 2 -17.61 -7.29 -14.42
CA LEU A 2 -16.96 -6.86 -13.16
C LEU A 2 -17.52 -7.49 -11.85
N ARG A 3 -18.72 -8.09 -11.88
CA ARG A 3 -19.30 -8.81 -10.73
C ARG A 3 -18.58 -10.12 -10.39
N ARG A 4 -17.74 -10.68 -11.28
CA ARG A 4 -17.09 -11.99 -11.03
C ARG A 4 -15.75 -11.90 -10.29
N CYS A 5 -15.00 -10.81 -10.41
CA CYS A 5 -13.77 -10.59 -9.61
C CYS A 5 -14.09 -10.26 -8.14
N LEU A 6 -15.17 -9.52 -7.86
CA LEU A 6 -15.60 -9.26 -6.48
C LEU A 6 -15.93 -10.56 -5.72
N ILE A 7 -16.45 -11.57 -6.41
CA ILE A 7 -16.79 -12.88 -5.82
C ILE A 7 -15.53 -13.65 -5.37
N PHE A 8 -14.35 -13.36 -5.92
CA PHE A 8 -13.13 -14.13 -5.62
C PHE A 8 -12.48 -13.72 -4.29
N ILE A 9 -12.48 -12.41 -3.97
CA ILE A 9 -12.00 -11.90 -2.67
C ILE A 9 -13.02 -12.17 -1.56
N ASP A 10 -14.34 -12.06 -1.85
CA ASP A 10 -15.39 -12.42 -0.88
C ASP A 10 -15.35 -13.91 -0.49
N LYS A 11 -14.92 -14.80 -1.41
CA LYS A 11 -14.87 -16.25 -1.18
C LYS A 11 -13.62 -16.76 -0.48
N PHE A 12 -12.57 -15.95 -0.29
CA PHE A 12 -11.30 -16.45 0.28
C PHE A 12 -11.29 -16.51 1.81
N ARG A 13 -12.36 -16.05 2.48
CA ARG A 13 -12.62 -16.37 3.89
C ARG A 13 -13.81 -17.35 3.95
N PRO A 14 -13.60 -18.64 4.28
CA PRO A 14 -14.68 -19.63 4.35
C PRO A 14 -15.76 -19.33 5.41
N THR A 15 -15.63 -18.23 6.16
CA THR A 15 -16.46 -17.84 7.31
C THR A 15 -17.01 -16.42 7.21
N GLN A 16 -17.18 -15.87 6.00
CA GLN A 16 -17.82 -14.56 5.87
C GLN A 16 -19.28 -14.64 6.34
N LYS A 17 -19.63 -13.80 7.34
CA LYS A 17 -21.00 -13.69 7.84
C LYS A 17 -21.90 -13.04 6.77
N PRO A 18 -23.08 -13.59 6.45
CA PRO A 18 -24.02 -12.95 5.53
C PRO A 18 -24.47 -11.57 6.04
N GLU A 19 -24.55 -10.57 5.14
CA GLU A 19 -24.98 -9.20 5.51
C GLU A 19 -26.38 -9.18 6.14
N ALA A 20 -27.33 -9.94 5.57
CA ALA A 20 -28.70 -10.02 6.08
C ALA A 20 -28.79 -10.53 7.53
N LEU A 21 -27.86 -11.40 7.95
CA LEU A 21 -27.82 -11.88 9.33
C LEU A 21 -27.37 -10.75 10.27
N LEU A 22 -26.33 -10.02 9.90
CA LEU A 22 -25.81 -8.91 10.69
C LEU A 22 -26.78 -7.74 10.73
N GLU A 23 -27.49 -7.47 9.63
CA GLU A 23 -28.53 -6.44 9.58
C GLU A 23 -29.64 -6.71 10.59
N ARG A 24 -30.13 -7.97 10.64
CA ARG A 24 -31.14 -8.38 11.62
C ARG A 24 -30.63 -8.22 13.06
N ILE A 25 -29.40 -8.64 13.33
CA ILE A 25 -28.80 -8.54 14.68
C ILE A 25 -28.67 -7.07 15.09
N ILE A 26 -28.04 -6.23 14.25
CA ILE A 26 -27.79 -4.82 14.56
C ILE A 26 -29.10 -4.05 14.73
N ASN A 27 -30.10 -4.27 13.86
CA ASN A 27 -31.41 -3.62 14.00
C ASN A 27 -32.15 -4.06 15.27
N SER A 28 -32.01 -5.32 15.69
CA SER A 28 -32.66 -5.82 16.91
C SER A 28 -31.98 -5.39 18.21
N SER A 29 -30.69 -5.03 18.14
CA SER A 29 -29.83 -4.83 19.32
C SER A 29 -29.27 -3.41 19.44
N SER A 30 -29.57 -2.50 18.51
CA SER A 30 -29.07 -1.12 18.54
C SER A 30 -29.99 -0.15 17.79
N ASN A 31 -29.99 1.11 18.22
CA ASN A 31 -30.67 2.21 17.55
C ASN A 31 -29.73 2.93 16.58
N GLU A 32 -30.29 3.79 15.73
CA GLU A 32 -29.49 4.65 14.86
C GLU A 32 -28.59 5.58 15.69
N GLY A 33 -27.34 5.77 15.25
CA GLY A 33 -26.35 6.56 15.99
C GLY A 33 -25.59 5.82 17.10
N ASP A 34 -26.06 4.64 17.52
CA ASP A 34 -25.36 3.80 18.52
C ASP A 34 -24.03 3.28 17.99
N LEU A 35 -23.15 2.88 18.92
CA LEU A 35 -21.81 2.36 18.64
C LEU A 35 -21.81 0.83 18.59
N VAL A 36 -21.40 0.26 17.46
CA VAL A 36 -21.24 -1.18 17.25
C VAL A 36 -19.75 -1.55 17.24
N ALA A 37 -19.35 -2.53 18.06
CA ALA A 37 -17.97 -2.97 18.13
C ALA A 37 -17.79 -4.41 17.60
N ASP A 38 -16.75 -4.64 16.79
CA ASP A 38 -16.35 -5.98 16.33
C ASP A 38 -14.83 -6.14 16.33
N PHE A 39 -14.31 -6.90 17.30
CA PHE A 39 -12.86 -7.07 17.49
C PHE A 39 -12.25 -8.22 16.67
N PHE A 40 -13.05 -8.88 15.82
CA PHE A 40 -12.63 -9.94 14.90
C PHE A 40 -13.24 -9.70 13.51
N CYS A 41 -13.01 -8.51 12.98
CA CYS A 41 -13.83 -7.98 11.89
C CYS A 41 -13.60 -8.67 10.54
N GLY A 42 -12.46 -9.33 10.33
CA GLY A 42 -12.17 -10.09 9.13
C GLY A 42 -12.34 -9.27 7.84
N SER A 43 -13.41 -9.54 7.08
CA SER A 43 -13.71 -8.81 5.83
C SER A 43 -14.38 -7.46 6.05
N GLY A 44 -14.69 -7.08 7.30
CA GLY A 44 -15.31 -5.80 7.63
C GLY A 44 -16.82 -5.76 7.41
N THR A 45 -17.50 -6.92 7.37
CA THR A 45 -18.94 -6.99 7.07
C THR A 45 -19.77 -6.30 8.16
N THR A 46 -19.39 -6.43 9.43
CA THR A 46 -20.07 -5.77 10.56
C THR A 46 -20.01 -4.25 10.45
N ALA A 47 -18.83 -3.70 10.15
CA ALA A 47 -18.66 -2.25 9.93
C ALA A 47 -19.49 -1.75 8.74
N ALA A 48 -19.48 -2.50 7.63
CA ALA A 48 -20.23 -2.14 6.43
C ALA A 48 -21.75 -2.09 6.68
N VAL A 49 -22.29 -3.07 7.40
CA VAL A 49 -23.73 -3.10 7.74
C VAL A 49 -24.06 -2.01 8.76
N ALA A 50 -23.22 -1.81 9.78
CA ALA A 50 -23.43 -0.75 10.77
C ALA A 50 -23.45 0.65 10.13
N GLU A 51 -22.52 0.94 9.21
CA GLU A 51 -22.47 2.21 8.47
C GLU A 51 -23.72 2.42 7.61
N LYS A 52 -24.14 1.40 6.85
CA LYS A 52 -25.36 1.45 6.02
C LYS A 52 -26.63 1.71 6.84
N LEU A 53 -26.66 1.22 8.08
CA LEU A 53 -27.75 1.42 9.02
C LEU A 53 -27.60 2.73 9.83
N GLY A 54 -26.61 3.57 9.56
CA GLY A 54 -26.44 4.86 10.25
C GLY A 54 -25.86 4.75 11.67
N ARG A 55 -25.32 3.60 12.08
CA ARG A 55 -24.64 3.39 13.37
C ARG A 55 -23.18 3.83 13.29
N LYS A 56 -22.60 4.18 14.44
CA LYS A 56 -21.14 4.33 14.60
C LYS A 56 -20.53 2.94 14.76
N TRP A 57 -19.27 2.76 14.39
CA TRP A 57 -18.60 1.47 14.56
C TRP A 57 -17.14 1.62 14.96
N ILE A 58 -16.64 0.63 15.69
CA ILE A 58 -15.22 0.40 15.95
C ILE A 58 -14.94 -1.05 15.63
N VAL A 59 -13.95 -1.30 14.77
CA VAL A 59 -13.57 -2.67 14.43
C VAL A 59 -12.07 -2.87 14.53
N SER A 60 -11.67 -4.06 14.92
CA SER A 60 -10.26 -4.47 14.96
C SER A 60 -10.08 -5.87 14.43
N ASP A 61 -8.87 -6.15 13.97
CA ASP A 61 -8.39 -7.49 13.61
C ASP A 61 -6.87 -7.49 13.73
N LEU A 62 -6.29 -8.64 14.11
CA LEU A 62 -4.84 -8.80 14.18
C LEU A 62 -4.21 -8.91 12.79
N GLY A 63 -4.97 -9.40 11.80
CA GLY A 63 -4.49 -9.58 10.44
C GLY A 63 -4.45 -8.26 9.68
N LYS A 64 -3.25 -7.84 9.26
CA LYS A 64 -3.07 -6.68 8.35
C LYS A 64 -3.99 -6.77 7.11
N PHE A 65 -4.15 -7.98 6.55
CA PHE A 65 -5.07 -8.24 5.43
C PHE A 65 -6.55 -8.03 5.73
N ALA A 66 -7.00 -8.34 6.95
CA ALA A 66 -8.37 -8.09 7.39
C ALA A 66 -8.65 -6.59 7.47
N ILE A 67 -7.69 -5.82 8.02
CA ILE A 67 -7.77 -4.36 8.07
C ILE A 67 -7.78 -3.74 6.67
N HIS A 68 -6.91 -4.20 5.75
CA HIS A 68 -6.91 -3.72 4.36
C HIS A 68 -8.21 -4.06 3.62
N THR A 69 -8.72 -5.29 3.77
CA THR A 69 -10.00 -5.71 3.15
C THR A 69 -11.15 -4.87 3.69
N THR A 70 -11.18 -4.63 5.00
CA THR A 70 -12.15 -3.79 5.67
C THR A 70 -12.08 -2.35 5.17
N ARG A 71 -10.89 -1.74 5.10
CA ARG A 71 -10.67 -0.39 4.54
C ARG A 71 -11.28 -0.26 3.14
N LYS A 72 -10.92 -1.18 2.24
CA LYS A 72 -11.41 -1.16 0.85
C LYS A 72 -12.93 -1.29 0.79
N ARG A 73 -13.51 -2.18 1.60
CA ARG A 73 -14.97 -2.33 1.73
C ARG A 73 -15.62 -1.03 2.21
N MET A 74 -15.08 -0.39 3.25
CA MET A 74 -15.65 0.83 3.80
C MET A 74 -15.60 2.00 2.82
N ILE A 75 -14.50 2.17 2.06
CA ILE A 75 -14.42 3.15 0.98
C ILE A 75 -15.51 2.88 -0.08
N GLY A 76 -15.73 1.61 -0.44
CA GLY A 76 -16.80 1.21 -1.35
C GLY A 76 -18.19 1.57 -0.82
N VAL A 77 -18.46 1.30 0.46
CA VAL A 77 -19.72 1.64 1.13
C VAL A 77 -19.95 3.16 1.16
N GLN A 78 -18.95 3.95 1.52
CA GLN A 78 -19.05 5.41 1.52
C GLN A 78 -19.31 5.97 0.11
N ARG A 79 -18.65 5.44 -0.91
CA ARG A 79 -18.91 5.82 -2.31
C ARG A 79 -20.34 5.49 -2.73
N GLN A 80 -20.86 4.34 -2.30
CA GLN A 80 -22.25 3.96 -2.54
C GLN A 80 -23.22 4.91 -1.82
N LEU A 81 -23.03 5.16 -0.52
CA LEU A 81 -23.87 6.08 0.26
C LEU A 81 -23.87 7.48 -0.34
N LYS A 82 -22.70 7.97 -0.75
CA LYS A 82 -22.55 9.25 -1.46
C LYS A 82 -23.36 9.28 -2.76
N ALA A 83 -23.29 8.21 -3.56
CA ALA A 83 -24.06 8.10 -4.81
C ALA A 83 -25.57 8.03 -4.56
N GLU A 84 -25.99 7.47 -3.42
CA GLU A 84 -27.39 7.43 -2.96
C GLU A 84 -27.85 8.74 -2.27
N GLY A 85 -26.99 9.76 -2.17
CA GLY A 85 -27.31 11.02 -1.51
C GLY A 85 -27.45 10.91 0.02
N LYS A 86 -26.88 9.86 0.62
CA LYS A 86 -26.89 9.63 2.06
C LYS A 86 -25.61 10.12 2.71
N ASP A 87 -25.74 10.61 3.94
CA ASP A 87 -24.60 10.98 4.76
C ASP A 87 -23.75 9.75 5.10
N TYR A 88 -22.44 9.97 5.19
CA TYR A 88 -21.47 8.96 5.60
C TYR A 88 -20.42 9.61 6.50
N ARG A 89 -19.78 8.82 7.37
CA ARG A 89 -18.82 9.33 8.35
C ARG A 89 -17.41 9.04 7.90
N ALA A 90 -16.48 9.97 8.11
CA ALA A 90 -15.06 9.69 7.95
C ALA A 90 -14.61 8.63 8.99
N PHE A 91 -13.70 7.74 8.61
CA PHE A 91 -13.11 6.77 9.52
C PHE A 91 -11.58 6.90 9.53
N GLU A 92 -10.99 6.69 10.69
CA GLU A 92 -9.54 6.60 10.86
C GLU A 92 -9.12 5.13 10.93
N ILE A 93 -7.91 4.83 10.48
CA ILE A 93 -7.31 3.51 10.68
C ILE A 93 -6.20 3.63 11.70
N LEU A 94 -6.36 2.87 12.79
CA LEU A 94 -5.45 2.83 13.90
C LEU A 94 -4.67 1.52 13.85
N ASN A 95 -3.41 1.57 13.43
CA ASN A 95 -2.53 0.40 13.50
C ASN A 95 -1.94 0.30 14.91
N LEU A 96 -1.91 -0.90 15.50
CA LEU A 96 -1.37 -1.15 16.85
C LEU A 96 0.09 -0.73 17.05
N GLY A 97 0.85 -0.57 15.97
CA GLY A 97 2.15 0.10 16.03
C GLY A 97 2.09 1.51 16.62
N LYS A 98 0.90 2.11 16.74
CA LYS A 98 0.62 3.38 17.41
C LYS A 98 0.92 3.32 18.91
N TYR A 99 0.78 2.19 19.61
CA TYR A 99 1.06 2.13 21.06
C TYR A 99 2.55 2.08 21.39
N GLU A 100 3.31 1.23 20.68
CA GLU A 100 4.76 1.18 20.82
C GLU A 100 5.36 2.53 20.39
N ARG A 101 4.91 3.09 19.26
CA ARG A 101 5.31 4.42 18.78
C ARG A 101 4.87 5.57 19.71
N GLN A 102 3.69 5.48 20.34
CA GLN A 102 3.22 6.45 21.34
C GLN A 102 4.07 6.44 22.61
N HIS A 103 4.69 5.32 22.99
CA HIS A 103 5.65 5.33 24.09
C HIS A 103 6.84 6.24 23.77
N TYR A 104 7.30 6.21 22.51
CA TYR A 104 8.40 7.05 22.04
C TYR A 104 8.01 8.50 21.77
N ILE A 105 6.75 8.83 21.44
CA ILE A 105 6.34 10.19 21.01
C ILE A 105 5.29 10.85 21.92
N GLY A 106 4.68 10.12 22.84
CA GLY A 106 3.61 10.62 23.69
C GLY A 106 4.08 11.80 24.55
N VAL A 107 3.43 12.94 24.41
CA VAL A 107 3.72 14.14 25.21
C VAL A 107 2.79 14.16 26.40
N ASN A 108 3.26 14.62 27.55
CA ASN A 108 2.39 14.82 28.71
C ASN A 108 1.45 16.01 28.43
N PRO A 109 0.13 15.80 28.29
CA PRO A 109 -0.81 16.85 27.90
C PRO A 109 -0.96 17.96 28.96
N ASN A 110 -0.46 17.73 30.17
CA ASN A 110 -0.51 18.71 31.27
C ASN A 110 0.64 19.73 31.25
N LEU A 111 1.62 19.60 30.33
CA LEU A 111 2.76 20.52 30.21
C LEU A 111 2.37 21.79 29.43
N ARG A 112 3.12 22.88 29.62
CA ARG A 112 2.97 24.09 28.79
C ARG A 112 3.43 23.83 27.36
N GLU A 113 2.90 24.55 26.38
CA GLU A 113 3.16 24.33 24.95
C GLU A 113 4.66 24.33 24.58
N GLU A 114 5.47 25.21 25.19
CA GLU A 114 6.92 25.23 24.98
C GLU A 114 7.63 23.97 25.52
N GLU A 115 7.20 23.48 26.68
CA GLU A 115 7.72 22.25 27.30
C GLU A 115 7.29 21.02 26.51
N GLN A 116 6.06 21.03 25.98
CA GLN A 116 5.54 20.01 25.08
C GLN A 116 6.38 19.92 23.80
N ARG A 117 6.70 21.06 23.18
CA ARG A 117 7.54 21.11 21.97
C ARG A 117 8.95 20.59 22.23
N LYS A 118 9.57 21.00 23.34
CA LYS A 118 10.90 20.52 23.72
C LYS A 118 10.93 19.01 23.99
N GLN A 119 9.91 18.49 24.69
CA GLN A 119 9.79 17.06 24.93
C GLN A 119 9.59 16.27 23.63
N LEU A 120 8.84 16.83 22.67
CA LEU A 120 8.64 16.22 21.37
C LEU A 120 9.95 16.16 20.56
N GLU A 121 10.71 17.26 20.51
CA GLU A 121 12.01 17.33 19.83
C GLU A 121 13.01 16.32 20.41
N GLU A 122 13.10 16.21 21.74
CA GLU A 122 13.98 15.23 22.41
C GLU A 122 13.58 13.79 22.07
N LYS A 123 12.27 13.51 22.02
CA LYS A 123 11.71 12.22 21.67
C LYS A 123 11.94 11.84 20.22
N GLU A 124 11.74 12.78 19.29
CA GLU A 124 12.05 12.60 17.87
C GLU A 124 13.53 12.34 17.65
N ALA A 125 14.41 13.10 18.32
CA ALA A 125 15.85 12.88 18.25
C ALA A 125 16.26 11.49 18.77
N ALA A 126 15.68 11.03 19.87
CA ALA A 126 15.91 9.70 20.42
C ALA A 126 15.39 8.59 19.50
N PHE A 127 14.23 8.81 18.86
CA PHE A 127 13.69 7.88 17.87
C PHE A 127 14.61 7.77 16.65
N LEU A 128 15.07 8.89 16.09
CA LEU A 128 15.98 8.89 14.96
C LEU A 128 17.28 8.15 15.28
N ASP A 129 17.86 8.37 16.47
CA ASP A 129 19.06 7.67 16.92
C ASP A 129 18.84 6.15 16.99
N LEU A 130 17.70 5.70 17.54
CA LEU A 130 17.33 4.29 17.60
C LEU A 130 17.28 3.66 16.20
N ILE A 131 16.58 4.30 15.25
CA ILE A 131 16.43 3.76 13.89
C ILE A 131 17.76 3.74 13.16
N LEU A 132 18.57 4.80 13.25
CA LEU A 132 19.88 4.86 12.61
C LEU A 132 20.82 3.80 13.17
N ARG A 133 20.82 3.60 14.49
CA ARG A 133 21.60 2.54 15.15
C ARG A 133 21.16 1.16 14.68
N ALA A 134 19.85 0.88 14.66
CA ALA A 134 19.33 -0.39 14.17
C ALA A 134 19.65 -0.62 12.69
N TYR A 135 19.61 0.44 11.87
CA TYR A 135 19.95 0.37 10.46
C TYR A 135 21.47 0.33 10.20
N ARG A 136 22.31 0.56 11.22
CA ARG A 136 23.77 0.71 11.11
C ARG A 136 24.16 1.85 10.17
N ALA A 137 23.47 2.98 10.32
CA ALA A 137 23.79 4.24 9.65
C ALA A 137 24.44 5.21 10.64
N GLU A 138 25.45 5.93 10.16
CA GLU A 138 26.09 7.00 10.92
C GLU A 138 25.23 8.26 10.84
N LYS A 139 25.01 8.92 11.98
CA LYS A 139 24.25 10.18 12.01
C LYS A 139 24.96 11.23 11.16
N THR A 140 24.19 11.96 10.37
CA THR A 140 24.70 13.05 9.54
C THR A 140 23.99 14.36 9.87
N THR A 141 24.66 15.47 9.59
CA THR A 141 24.15 16.83 9.83
C THR A 141 24.35 17.67 8.58
N GLY A 142 23.66 18.82 8.52
CA GLY A 142 23.75 19.72 7.36
C GLY A 142 22.79 19.36 6.21
N PHE A 143 21.82 18.48 6.46
CA PHE A 143 20.74 18.14 5.54
C PHE A 143 19.38 18.46 6.15
N ALA A 144 18.39 18.77 5.31
CA ALA A 144 17.03 19.02 5.76
C ALA A 144 16.26 17.71 5.93
N SER A 145 16.38 16.81 4.96
CA SER A 145 15.61 15.56 4.89
C SER A 145 16.41 14.29 5.26
N PHE A 146 17.74 14.40 5.38
CA PHE A 146 18.61 13.24 5.68
C PHE A 146 19.08 13.22 7.12
N HIS A 147 18.98 12.04 7.75
CA HIS A 147 19.31 11.83 9.16
C HIS A 147 20.59 11.00 9.35
N GLY A 148 20.95 10.17 8.37
CA GLY A 148 22.18 9.39 8.44
C GLY A 148 22.82 9.06 7.10
N LYS A 149 23.90 8.29 7.15
CA LYS A 149 24.66 7.80 5.99
C LYS A 149 25.07 6.34 6.21
N LYS A 150 24.97 5.52 5.17
CA LYS A 150 25.37 4.11 5.20
C LYS A 150 25.91 3.68 3.84
N ALA A 151 27.11 3.10 3.81
CA ALA A 151 27.71 2.53 2.60
C ALA A 151 27.64 3.45 1.36
N GLY A 152 27.87 4.76 1.57
CA GLY A 152 27.82 5.76 0.49
C GLY A 152 26.42 6.22 0.07
N ARG A 153 25.35 5.74 0.71
CA ARG A 153 23.97 6.23 0.56
C ARG A 153 23.61 7.15 1.71
N LEU A 154 22.86 8.22 1.44
CA LEU A 154 22.22 9.00 2.50
C LEU A 154 20.94 8.30 2.95
N VAL A 155 20.58 8.47 4.22
CA VAL A 155 19.46 7.79 4.85
C VAL A 155 18.47 8.82 5.33
N ALA A 156 17.27 8.80 4.75
CA ALA A 156 16.11 9.52 5.24
C ALA A 156 15.24 8.57 6.05
N VAL A 157 14.69 9.05 7.17
CA VAL A 157 13.82 8.29 8.06
C VAL A 157 12.48 8.99 8.01
N GLY A 158 11.45 8.26 7.61
CA GLY A 158 10.10 8.75 7.50
C GLY A 158 9.48 9.08 8.85
N PRO A 159 8.32 9.78 8.82
CA PRO A 159 7.60 10.11 10.04
C PRO A 159 7.17 8.85 10.78
N VAL A 160 7.13 8.94 12.11
CA VAL A 160 6.86 7.76 12.97
C VAL A 160 5.38 7.39 12.94
N ASN A 161 4.50 8.39 12.98
CA ASN A 161 3.06 8.21 13.13
C ASN A 161 2.28 8.31 11.81
N LEU A 162 2.97 8.62 10.71
CA LEU A 162 2.36 8.79 9.39
C LEU A 162 3.07 7.88 8.39
N PRO A 163 2.38 7.41 7.35
CA PRO A 163 3.06 6.77 6.23
C PRO A 163 3.98 7.78 5.53
N VAL A 164 5.06 7.28 4.93
CA VAL A 164 5.87 8.06 3.99
C VAL A 164 5.02 8.43 2.79
N THR A 165 4.84 9.72 2.54
CA THR A 165 3.99 10.25 1.47
C THR A 165 4.78 10.65 0.24
N ARG A 166 4.08 10.93 -0.86
CA ARG A 166 4.66 11.48 -2.09
C ARG A 166 5.45 12.77 -1.85
N LEU A 167 4.86 13.71 -1.11
CA LEU A 167 5.50 14.99 -0.78
C LEU A 167 6.85 14.79 -0.06
N PHE A 168 6.90 13.86 0.90
CA PHE A 168 8.14 13.57 1.62
C PHE A 168 9.25 13.06 0.69
N VAL A 169 8.92 12.19 -0.27
CA VAL A 169 9.89 11.69 -1.24
C VAL A 169 10.30 12.76 -2.25
N GLU A 170 9.37 13.63 -2.66
CA GLU A 170 9.67 14.77 -3.53
C GLU A 170 10.64 15.77 -2.88
N GLU A 171 10.48 16.07 -1.60
CA GLU A 171 11.42 16.90 -0.83
C GLU A 171 12.84 16.30 -0.83
N ILE A 172 12.94 14.98 -0.63
CA ILE A 172 14.20 14.23 -0.70
C ILE A 172 14.81 14.36 -2.11
N ILE A 173 14.03 14.18 -3.16
CA ILE A 173 14.48 14.31 -4.56
C ILE A 173 14.98 15.73 -4.84
N LEU A 174 14.27 16.76 -4.34
CA LEU A 174 14.66 18.16 -4.49
C LEU A 174 15.99 18.46 -3.79
N GLU A 175 16.15 18.00 -2.54
CA GLU A 175 17.42 18.16 -1.82
C GLU A 175 18.56 17.39 -2.51
N CYS A 176 18.29 16.18 -3.03
CA CYS A 176 19.27 15.40 -3.78
C CYS A 176 19.80 16.16 -4.98
N ARG A 177 18.91 16.78 -5.77
CA ARG A 177 19.31 17.58 -6.92
C ARG A 177 20.13 18.80 -6.52
N LYS A 178 19.73 19.49 -5.44
CA LYS A 178 20.43 20.68 -4.94
C LYS A 178 21.84 20.37 -4.44
N LYS A 179 22.05 19.19 -3.86
CA LYS A 179 23.32 18.79 -3.23
C LYS A 179 24.09 17.71 -4.00
N HIS A 180 23.68 17.43 -5.24
CA HIS A 180 24.29 16.41 -6.11
C HIS A 180 24.40 15.01 -5.46
N ILE A 181 23.38 14.62 -4.70
CA ILE A 181 23.28 13.29 -4.10
C ILE A 181 22.66 12.35 -5.11
N THR A 182 23.27 11.18 -5.31
CA THR A 182 22.84 10.20 -6.32
C THR A 182 22.26 8.93 -5.73
N LYS A 183 22.44 8.67 -4.42
CA LYS A 183 22.01 7.43 -3.77
C LYS A 183 21.40 7.67 -2.40
N VAL A 184 20.19 7.17 -2.19
CA VAL A 184 19.40 7.38 -0.98
C VAL A 184 18.68 6.10 -0.54
N ASP A 185 18.65 5.86 0.76
CA ASP A 185 17.73 4.93 1.41
C ASP A 185 16.62 5.72 2.12
N ILE A 186 15.37 5.33 1.92
CA ILE A 186 14.21 5.90 2.62
C ILE A 186 13.65 4.83 3.54
N LEU A 187 13.73 5.03 4.85
CA LEU A 187 13.24 4.09 5.86
C LEU A 187 11.86 4.54 6.34
N GLY A 188 10.84 3.69 6.26
CA GLY A 188 9.50 4.00 6.77
C GLY A 188 8.83 2.80 7.41
N PHE A 189 7.99 3.00 8.43
CA PHE A 189 7.13 1.94 8.94
C PHE A 189 6.04 1.59 7.93
N GLU A 190 5.53 2.61 7.23
CA GLU A 190 4.49 2.51 6.22
C GLU A 190 4.81 3.47 5.08
N PHE A 191 4.35 3.13 3.88
CA PHE A 191 4.46 3.97 2.69
C PHE A 191 3.05 4.16 2.12
N GLU A 192 2.80 5.34 1.57
CA GLU A 192 1.56 5.68 0.89
C GLU A 192 1.28 4.71 -0.27
N MET A 193 0.01 4.32 -0.43
CA MET A 193 -0.38 3.39 -1.50
C MET A 193 -0.24 4.08 -2.87
N GLY A 194 0.37 3.38 -3.84
CA GLY A 194 0.62 3.95 -5.18
C GLY A 194 1.81 4.92 -5.24
N LEU A 195 2.51 5.15 -4.13
CA LEU A 195 3.74 5.96 -4.09
C LEU A 195 4.81 5.40 -5.03
N PHE A 196 4.94 4.07 -5.03
CA PHE A 196 5.87 3.36 -5.88
C PHE A 196 5.14 2.66 -7.01
N PRO A 197 5.76 2.63 -8.21
CA PRO A 197 7.14 3.01 -8.52
C PRO A 197 7.25 4.37 -9.20
N ASN A 198 6.14 5.07 -9.46
CA ASN A 198 6.10 6.35 -10.18
C ASN A 198 7.17 7.33 -9.69
N VAL A 199 7.28 7.49 -8.36
CA VAL A 199 8.25 8.40 -7.75
C VAL A 199 9.69 7.87 -7.84
N LEU A 200 9.91 6.54 -7.86
CA LEU A 200 11.23 5.95 -8.10
C LEU A 200 11.67 6.16 -9.55
N ASP A 201 10.75 6.08 -10.51
CA ASP A 201 11.05 6.33 -11.92
C ASP A 201 11.37 7.80 -12.17
N GLU A 202 10.63 8.71 -11.54
CA GLU A 202 10.94 10.14 -11.55
C GLU A 202 12.33 10.42 -10.96
N ALA A 203 12.66 9.80 -9.83
CA ALA A 203 13.98 9.92 -9.21
C ALA A 203 15.09 9.37 -10.13
N ARG A 204 14.88 8.19 -10.73
CA ARG A 204 15.82 7.56 -11.67
C ARG A 204 16.06 8.43 -12.91
N ALA A 205 15.00 9.03 -13.47
CA ALA A 205 15.11 9.97 -14.58
C ALA A 205 15.93 11.23 -14.22
N LYS A 206 15.96 11.59 -12.93
CA LYS A 206 16.79 12.68 -12.38
C LYS A 206 18.18 12.22 -11.94
N GLY A 207 18.56 10.96 -12.19
CA GLY A 207 19.87 10.39 -11.84
C GLY A 207 20.03 10.02 -10.35
N ILE A 208 18.91 9.82 -9.64
CA ILE A 208 18.88 9.51 -8.22
C ILE A 208 18.37 8.08 -8.04
N ASP A 209 19.18 7.24 -7.40
CA ASP A 209 18.84 5.88 -6.99
C ASP A 209 18.25 5.93 -5.56
N ILE A 210 16.95 5.64 -5.45
CA ILE A 210 16.20 5.60 -4.19
C ILE A 210 15.85 4.15 -3.87
N ALA A 211 16.19 3.71 -2.66
CA ALA A 211 15.83 2.40 -2.13
C ALA A 211 14.88 2.57 -0.92
N PRO A 212 13.57 2.37 -1.11
CA PRO A 212 12.62 2.40 -0.01
C PRO A 212 12.67 1.10 0.80
N LYS A 213 12.76 1.21 2.12
CA LYS A 213 12.87 0.09 3.06
C LYS A 213 11.88 0.19 4.22
N TYR A 214 11.31 -0.94 4.60
CA TYR A 214 10.48 -1.05 5.80
C TYR A 214 11.33 -1.05 7.06
N ILE A 215 10.91 -0.24 8.05
CA ILE A 215 11.42 -0.29 9.42
C ILE A 215 10.74 -1.48 10.13
N PRO A 216 11.51 -2.51 10.53
CA PRO A 216 10.97 -3.68 11.21
C PRO A 216 10.58 -3.33 12.67
N ALA A 217 9.62 -4.03 13.27
CA ALA A 217 9.18 -3.75 14.64
C ALA A 217 10.28 -4.08 15.68
N GLU A 218 11.18 -4.99 15.32
CA GLU A 218 12.33 -5.43 16.11
C GLU A 218 13.30 -4.29 16.46
N VAL A 219 13.21 -3.13 15.79
CA VAL A 219 13.98 -1.92 16.18
C VAL A 219 13.71 -1.47 17.61
N PHE A 220 12.53 -1.80 18.16
CA PHE A 220 12.17 -1.43 19.52
C PHE A 220 12.69 -2.41 20.57
N ASP A 221 13.17 -3.60 20.17
CA ASP A 221 13.86 -4.53 21.08
C ASP A 221 15.36 -4.21 21.13
N LYS A 222 15.79 -3.61 22.24
CA LYS A 222 17.21 -3.28 22.50
C LYS A 222 18.13 -4.50 22.32
N ARG A 223 17.68 -5.70 22.72
CA ARG A 223 18.49 -6.93 22.62
C ARG A 223 18.67 -7.34 21.17
N ALA A 224 17.62 -7.21 20.35
CA ALA A 224 17.68 -7.52 18.93
C ALA A 224 18.61 -6.55 18.18
N VAL A 225 18.57 -5.26 18.53
CA VAL A 225 19.47 -4.23 17.98
C VAL A 225 20.93 -4.52 18.38
N GLU A 226 21.21 -4.81 19.66
CA GLU A 226 22.56 -5.10 20.15
C GLU A 226 23.15 -6.39 19.56
N LYS A 227 22.30 -7.41 19.35
CA LYS A 227 22.70 -8.67 18.70
C LYS A 227 22.79 -8.58 17.18
N ASN A 228 22.58 -7.40 16.59
CA ASN A 228 22.57 -7.19 15.13
C ASN A 228 21.58 -8.08 14.38
N GLN A 229 20.44 -8.39 14.99
CA GLN A 229 19.42 -9.28 14.43
C GLN A 229 18.37 -8.53 13.59
N VAL A 230 18.40 -7.20 13.62
CA VAL A 230 17.45 -6.36 12.90
C VAL A 230 17.81 -6.28 11.41
N VAL A 231 16.85 -6.63 10.55
CA VAL A 231 17.00 -6.62 9.10
C VAL A 231 15.92 -5.73 8.48
N PHE A 232 16.36 -4.78 7.65
CA PHE A 232 15.48 -3.88 6.92
C PHE A 232 15.26 -4.43 5.51
N HIS A 233 14.01 -4.43 5.06
CA HIS A 233 13.58 -5.07 3.82
C HIS A 233 13.11 -4.03 2.80
N ASP A 234 13.32 -4.26 1.51
CA ASP A 234 12.86 -3.34 0.45
C ASP A 234 11.33 -3.41 0.24
N VAL A 235 10.72 -2.31 -0.21
CA VAL A 235 9.26 -2.07 -0.18
C VAL A 235 8.43 -2.78 -1.28
N SER A 236 8.98 -3.79 -1.96
CA SER A 236 8.41 -4.54 -3.11
C SER A 236 8.66 -3.86 -4.47
N TYR A 237 8.91 -4.64 -5.52
CA TYR A 237 9.04 -4.15 -6.89
C TYR A 237 8.50 -5.15 -7.93
N ILE A 238 8.05 -4.61 -9.07
CA ILE A 238 7.66 -5.35 -10.27
C ILE A 238 8.70 -5.07 -11.35
N GLU A 239 9.19 -6.10 -12.03
CA GLU A 239 9.99 -5.95 -13.24
C GLU A 239 9.20 -6.45 -14.45
N VAL A 240 9.09 -5.61 -15.47
CA VAL A 240 8.37 -5.91 -16.71
C VAL A 240 9.19 -5.50 -17.92
N LYS A 241 9.03 -6.24 -19.01
CA LYS A 241 9.73 -6.04 -20.27
C LYS A 241 8.75 -5.74 -21.41
N PRO A 242 8.90 -4.60 -22.11
CA PRO A 242 8.18 -4.31 -23.33
C PRO A 242 8.64 -5.13 -24.52
N ILE A 243 7.68 -5.74 -25.21
CA ILE A 243 7.87 -6.45 -26.46
C ILE A 243 7.10 -5.69 -27.54
N VAL A 244 7.83 -4.91 -28.33
CA VAL A 244 7.27 -4.11 -29.42
C VAL A 244 7.36 -4.89 -30.74
N ARG A 245 6.27 -4.89 -31.49
CA ARG A 245 6.20 -5.41 -32.86
C ARG A 245 5.95 -4.25 -33.81
N GLU A 246 6.87 -4.02 -34.74
CA GLU A 246 6.67 -3.04 -35.80
C GLU A 246 5.53 -3.49 -36.72
N GLY A 247 4.67 -2.54 -37.10
CA GLY A 247 3.63 -2.76 -38.10
C GLY A 247 4.25 -3.00 -39.48
N LYS A 248 3.78 -4.01 -40.21
CA LYS A 248 4.09 -4.17 -41.64
C LYS A 248 3.32 -3.11 -42.45
N LYS A 249 3.65 -2.89 -43.73
CA LYS A 249 2.92 -1.96 -44.61
C LYS A 249 1.39 -2.16 -44.48
N GLY A 250 0.69 -1.18 -43.90
CA GLY A 250 -0.77 -1.19 -43.71
C GLY A 250 -1.29 -1.79 -42.40
N ALA A 251 -0.42 -2.27 -41.50
CA ALA A 251 -0.81 -2.78 -40.18
C ALA A 251 -0.32 -1.84 -39.06
N SER A 252 -1.15 -1.68 -38.03
CA SER A 252 -0.79 -0.94 -36.82
C SER A 252 0.38 -1.65 -36.10
N PRO A 253 1.34 -0.91 -35.52
CA PRO A 253 2.30 -1.52 -34.63
C PRO A 253 1.60 -2.03 -33.37
N ALA A 254 2.24 -2.95 -32.66
CA ALA A 254 1.65 -3.57 -31.47
C ALA A 254 2.66 -3.71 -30.34
N VAL A 255 2.16 -3.78 -29.11
CA VAL A 255 2.99 -3.94 -27.91
C VAL A 255 2.40 -5.02 -26.99
N ALA A 256 3.27 -5.81 -26.39
CA ALA A 256 2.94 -6.75 -25.33
C ALA A 256 3.86 -6.51 -24.12
N MET A 257 3.38 -6.86 -22.93
CA MET A 257 4.13 -6.83 -21.67
C MET A 257 4.52 -8.22 -21.25
N GLU A 258 5.76 -8.41 -20.84
CA GLU A 258 6.24 -9.63 -20.20
C GLU A 258 6.63 -9.31 -18.75
N LEU A 259 6.01 -9.98 -17.78
CA LEU A 259 6.35 -9.90 -16.37
C LEU A 259 7.57 -10.79 -16.10
N THR A 260 8.69 -10.19 -15.72
CA THR A 260 9.97 -10.90 -15.59
C THR A 260 10.34 -11.17 -14.15
N ASP A 261 9.92 -10.32 -13.21
CA ASP A 261 10.16 -10.49 -11.78
C ASP A 261 9.10 -9.79 -10.93
N PHE A 262 8.90 -10.30 -9.72
CA PHE A 262 8.07 -9.70 -8.69
C PHE A 262 8.57 -10.10 -7.32
N SER A 263 8.86 -9.11 -6.48
CA SER A 263 9.34 -9.33 -5.12
C SER A 263 8.46 -8.58 -4.13
N VAL A 264 8.06 -9.28 -3.06
CA VAL A 264 7.30 -8.75 -1.93
C VAL A 264 7.92 -9.23 -0.63
N PHE A 265 8.06 -8.32 0.35
CA PHE A 265 8.59 -8.64 1.67
C PHE A 265 7.49 -8.58 2.72
N TYR A 266 6.93 -9.76 3.03
CA TYR A 266 6.05 -9.96 4.16
C TYR A 266 6.77 -10.72 5.27
N SER A 267 6.50 -10.32 6.52
CA SER A 267 6.80 -11.10 7.71
C SER A 267 5.54 -11.11 8.58
N GLN A 268 4.96 -12.28 8.79
CA GLN A 268 3.79 -12.53 9.62
C GLN A 268 4.10 -13.73 10.52
N ASP A 269 4.25 -13.43 11.82
CA ASP A 269 4.83 -14.32 12.84
C ASP A 269 6.26 -14.78 12.51
N SER A 270 7.07 -15.05 13.54
CA SER A 270 8.35 -15.73 13.33
C SER A 270 8.13 -17.24 13.27
N ILE A 271 8.95 -17.95 12.50
CA ILE A 271 8.97 -19.42 12.51
C ILE A 271 9.16 -19.93 13.94
N ALA A 272 10.00 -19.25 14.73
CA ALA A 272 10.24 -19.58 16.14
C ALA A 272 8.97 -19.49 17.02
N ASN A 273 8.15 -18.45 16.85
CA ASN A 273 6.90 -18.31 17.59
C ASN A 273 5.87 -19.38 17.17
N ALA A 274 5.77 -19.65 15.87
CA ALA A 274 4.91 -20.70 15.37
C ALA A 274 5.32 -22.08 15.90
N GLU A 275 6.62 -22.36 15.98
CA GLU A 275 7.15 -23.58 16.60
C GLU A 275 6.78 -23.68 18.07
N ALA A 276 6.78 -22.60 18.83
CA ALA A 276 6.40 -22.60 20.23
C ALA A 276 4.90 -22.85 20.43
N GLU A 277 4.04 -22.27 19.59
CA GLU A 277 2.58 -22.31 19.76
C GLU A 277 1.90 -23.56 19.17
N ILE A 278 2.50 -24.22 18.17
CA ILE A 278 1.92 -25.40 17.55
C ILE A 278 1.92 -26.58 18.54
N LYS A 279 0.73 -27.17 18.75
CA LYS A 279 0.53 -28.43 19.49
C LYS A 279 0.99 -29.63 18.63
N ASN A 280 1.31 -30.77 19.26
CA ASN A 280 1.66 -32.00 18.55
C ASN A 280 0.54 -32.40 17.57
N LYS A 281 0.91 -32.87 16.37
CA LYS A 281 0.03 -33.06 15.19
C LYS A 281 -0.57 -31.78 14.58
N GLY A 282 -0.11 -30.60 14.97
CA GLY A 282 -0.56 -29.33 14.40
C GLY A 282 0.32 -28.86 13.24
N SER A 283 -0.24 -27.99 12.39
CA SER A 283 0.52 -27.25 11.37
C SER A 283 0.05 -25.81 11.29
N ARG A 284 0.97 -24.88 11.05
CA ARG A 284 0.69 -23.46 10.82
C ARG A 284 1.46 -22.98 9.61
N ILE A 285 0.86 -22.08 8.85
CA ILE A 285 1.54 -21.36 7.78
C ILE A 285 2.04 -20.04 8.35
N VAL A 286 3.31 -19.76 8.14
CA VAL A 286 4.02 -18.56 8.59
C VAL A 286 4.60 -17.90 7.35
N VAL A 287 4.72 -16.58 7.38
CA VAL A 287 5.40 -15.84 6.33
C VAL A 287 6.62 -15.21 6.98
N GLU A 288 7.82 -15.60 6.59
CA GLU A 288 9.03 -15.00 7.16
C GLU A 288 9.98 -14.64 6.02
N LYS A 289 10.41 -13.36 5.98
CA LYS A 289 11.35 -12.84 4.98
C LYS A 289 10.89 -13.06 3.53
N GLY A 290 9.59 -12.87 3.25
CA GLY A 290 9.06 -13.07 1.90
C GLY A 290 9.05 -14.53 1.44
N GLN A 291 9.09 -15.48 2.38
CA GLN A 291 8.86 -16.89 2.11
C GLN A 291 7.66 -17.41 2.91
N ILE A 292 6.79 -18.16 2.24
CA ILE A 292 5.72 -18.87 2.93
C ILE A 292 6.28 -20.20 3.39
N VAL A 293 6.29 -20.41 4.70
CA VAL A 293 6.79 -21.62 5.34
C VAL A 293 5.65 -22.29 6.09
N LYS A 294 5.39 -23.55 5.76
CA LYS A 294 4.52 -24.41 6.56
C LYS A 294 5.36 -25.06 7.65
N VAL A 295 5.08 -24.71 8.89
CA VAL A 295 5.66 -25.34 10.08
C VAL A 295 4.68 -26.40 10.57
N SER A 296 5.15 -27.64 10.74
CA SER A 296 4.32 -28.76 11.20
C SER A 296 5.02 -29.49 12.35
N LYS A 297 4.27 -29.98 13.34
CA LYS A 297 4.78 -30.89 14.37
C LYS A 297 4.15 -32.27 14.22
N ASP A 298 4.97 -33.30 14.28
CA ASP A 298 4.50 -34.67 14.32
C ASP A 298 3.95 -35.07 15.71
N LYS A 299 3.74 -36.37 15.92
CA LYS A 299 3.22 -36.90 17.20
C LYS A 299 4.24 -36.80 18.32
N ASP A 300 5.52 -36.90 17.98
CA ASP A 300 6.67 -36.95 18.88
C ASP A 300 7.24 -35.56 19.16
N GLY A 301 6.65 -34.52 18.53
CA GLY A 301 7.02 -33.12 18.72
C GLY A 301 8.12 -32.64 17.79
N ILE A 302 8.53 -33.46 16.81
CA ILE A 302 9.54 -33.09 15.81
C ILE A 302 8.93 -32.08 14.85
N VAL A 303 9.63 -30.96 14.67
CA VAL A 303 9.22 -29.87 13.78
C VAL A 303 9.75 -30.12 12.38
N THR A 304 8.87 -30.00 11.38
CA THR A 304 9.23 -29.96 9.97
C THR A 304 8.86 -28.60 9.37
N ARG A 305 9.77 -28.04 8.57
CA ARG A 305 9.59 -26.77 7.86
C ARG A 305 9.55 -27.03 6.35
N GLU A 306 8.47 -26.65 5.71
CA GLU A 306 8.29 -26.78 4.25
C GLU A 306 8.13 -25.38 3.63
N VAL A 307 9.06 -24.98 2.76
CA VAL A 307 8.97 -23.72 2.01
C VAL A 307 8.00 -23.92 0.84
N LEU A 308 6.88 -23.19 0.86
CA LEU A 308 5.82 -23.27 -0.14
C LEU A 308 6.06 -22.36 -1.35
N THR A 309 6.77 -21.26 -1.17
CA THR A 309 7.16 -20.34 -2.26
C THR A 309 8.50 -20.77 -2.86
N LYS A 310 8.47 -21.39 -4.04
CA LYS A 310 9.67 -21.86 -4.76
C LYS A 310 10.09 -20.89 -5.85
N ASN A 311 9.11 -20.27 -6.51
CA ASN A 311 9.31 -19.28 -7.56
C ASN A 311 8.72 -17.94 -7.13
N TRP A 312 9.27 -16.83 -7.62
CA TRP A 312 8.71 -15.50 -7.40
C TRP A 312 7.26 -15.39 -7.90
N THR A 313 6.91 -16.13 -8.94
CA THR A 313 5.54 -16.14 -9.48
C THR A 313 4.53 -16.69 -8.48
N ASP A 314 4.94 -17.53 -7.51
CA ASP A 314 4.04 -18.11 -6.49
C ASP A 314 3.40 -17.05 -5.61
N TRP A 315 3.99 -15.86 -5.56
CA TRP A 315 3.45 -14.69 -4.89
C TRP A 315 2.30 -14.03 -5.64
N ILE A 316 2.09 -14.33 -6.92
CA ILE A 316 1.15 -13.62 -7.78
C ILE A 316 -0.16 -14.41 -7.89
N ASP A 317 -1.25 -13.77 -7.49
CA ASP A 317 -2.61 -14.27 -7.72
C ASP A 317 -3.09 -13.88 -9.12
N TYR A 318 -2.99 -12.58 -9.45
CA TYR A 318 -3.27 -12.08 -10.78
C TYR A 318 -2.43 -10.86 -11.13
N TRP A 319 -2.26 -10.60 -12.43
CA TRP A 319 -1.70 -9.35 -12.90
C TRP A 319 -2.46 -8.83 -14.13
N SER A 320 -2.38 -7.53 -14.35
CA SER A 320 -3.13 -6.82 -15.38
C SER A 320 -2.31 -5.71 -16.03
N VAL A 321 -2.67 -5.35 -17.26
CA VAL A 321 -2.02 -4.35 -18.08
C VAL A 321 -3.03 -3.32 -18.57
N ASP A 322 -2.62 -2.07 -18.53
CA ASP A 322 -3.22 -0.90 -19.17
C ASP A 322 -2.23 -0.40 -20.24
N PHE A 323 -2.56 -0.56 -21.52
CA PHE A 323 -1.65 -0.25 -22.63
C PHE A 323 -1.60 1.26 -22.98
N ASP A 324 -2.43 2.08 -22.33
CA ASP A 324 -2.41 3.54 -22.46
C ASP A 324 -2.88 4.21 -21.15
N PHE A 325 -2.01 4.18 -20.15
CA PHE A 325 -2.33 4.65 -18.79
C PHE A 325 -2.69 6.14 -18.74
N GLU A 326 -2.20 6.94 -19.68
CA GLU A 326 -2.49 8.38 -19.73
C GLU A 326 -3.82 8.71 -20.42
N SER A 327 -4.52 7.71 -20.96
CA SER A 327 -5.78 7.88 -21.69
C SER A 327 -6.89 8.49 -20.83
N LYS A 328 -6.87 8.25 -19.51
CA LYS A 328 -7.97 8.63 -18.61
C LYS A 328 -7.49 9.36 -17.36
N ARG A 329 -7.59 10.69 -17.39
CA ARG A 329 -7.30 11.54 -16.23
C ARG A 329 -8.28 11.30 -15.09
N GLU A 330 -7.78 11.28 -13.86
CA GLU A 330 -8.61 11.24 -12.66
C GLU A 330 -9.15 12.65 -12.36
N ILE A 331 -10.42 12.87 -12.66
CA ILE A 331 -11.08 14.16 -12.47
C ILE A 331 -11.98 14.09 -11.23
N ILE A 332 -11.79 15.03 -10.31
CA ILE A 332 -12.65 15.22 -9.14
C ILE A 332 -13.47 16.49 -9.28
N ARG A 333 -14.61 16.56 -8.56
CA ARG A 333 -15.43 17.76 -8.48
C ARG A 333 -15.19 18.47 -7.15
N VAL A 334 -14.81 19.74 -7.22
CA VAL A 334 -14.56 20.60 -6.06
C VAL A 334 -15.62 21.70 -6.02
N LYS A 335 -16.15 22.01 -4.84
CA LYS A 335 -17.15 23.08 -4.67
C LYS A 335 -16.43 24.43 -4.67
N ILE A 336 -16.88 25.36 -5.50
CA ILE A 336 -16.34 26.71 -5.55
C ILE A 336 -16.85 27.47 -4.31
N ASN A 337 -15.96 27.73 -3.35
CA ASN A 337 -16.25 28.64 -2.24
C ASN A 337 -15.64 30.01 -2.57
N PRO A 338 -16.45 31.07 -2.79
CA PRO A 338 -15.89 32.40 -3.01
C PRO A 338 -15.16 32.90 -1.75
N PRO A 339 -14.05 33.67 -1.89
CA PRO A 339 -13.20 34.08 -0.77
C PRO A 339 -13.86 34.98 0.29
N ASN A 340 -15.04 35.55 0.01
CA ASN A 340 -15.82 36.37 0.96
C ASN A 340 -17.32 36.08 0.77
N PRO A 341 -18.02 35.42 1.71
CA PRO A 341 -19.48 35.34 1.65
C PRO A 341 -20.06 36.73 1.97
N PRO A 342 -20.99 37.28 1.17
CA PRO A 342 -21.70 38.48 1.56
C PRO A 342 -22.56 38.17 2.79
N LEU A 343 -22.42 38.97 3.86
CA LEU A 343 -23.50 39.10 4.83
C LEU A 343 -24.63 39.86 4.13
N GLU A 344 -25.63 39.14 3.60
CA GLU A 344 -27.04 39.37 3.96
C GLU A 344 -28.04 38.54 3.12
N LYS A 345 -29.21 38.43 3.76
CA LYS A 345 -30.46 37.72 3.49
C LYS A 345 -30.87 37.49 2.03
N GLY A 346 -31.23 36.23 1.76
CA GLY A 346 -32.25 35.86 0.77
C GLY A 346 -31.74 35.75 -0.67
N GLY A 347 -31.18 34.60 -1.03
CA GLY A 347 -30.84 34.29 -2.42
C GLY A 347 -30.26 32.89 -2.55
N SER A 348 -30.74 32.14 -3.54
CA SER A 348 -30.40 30.75 -3.88
C SER A 348 -28.91 30.40 -3.79
N GLU A 349 -28.58 29.27 -3.16
CA GLU A 349 -27.24 28.65 -3.13
C GLU A 349 -26.78 28.25 -4.55
N ALA A 350 -26.23 29.20 -5.31
CA ALA A 350 -25.52 28.92 -6.55
C ALA A 350 -24.04 28.62 -6.22
N GLY A 351 -23.79 27.53 -5.50
CA GLY A 351 -22.44 26.98 -5.33
C GLY A 351 -22.10 26.07 -6.51
N GLY A 352 -21.42 26.61 -7.53
CA GLY A 352 -20.95 25.81 -8.66
C GLY A 352 -19.90 24.77 -8.25
N PHE A 353 -19.84 23.65 -8.96
CA PHE A 353 -18.74 22.68 -8.86
C PHE A 353 -17.80 22.86 -10.05
N GLU A 354 -16.49 22.84 -9.81
CA GLU A 354 -15.48 22.77 -10.86
C GLU A 354 -14.89 21.37 -10.94
N GLU A 355 -14.57 20.93 -12.16
CA GLU A 355 -13.86 19.69 -12.43
C GLU A 355 -12.35 19.98 -12.44
N VAL A 356 -11.64 19.37 -11.50
CA VAL A 356 -10.20 19.54 -11.30
C VAL A 356 -9.53 18.19 -11.54
N TRP A 357 -8.51 18.19 -12.39
CA TRP A 357 -7.65 17.03 -12.55
C TRP A 357 -6.76 16.89 -11.30
N THR A 358 -6.72 15.70 -10.71
CA THR A 358 -5.92 15.43 -9.51
C THR A 358 -4.42 15.39 -9.79
N GLY A 359 -4.02 15.33 -11.07
CA GLY A 359 -2.65 15.04 -11.48
C GLY A 359 -2.39 13.54 -11.69
N ASP A 360 -3.36 12.68 -11.36
CA ASP A 360 -3.27 11.23 -11.52
C ASP A 360 -4.17 10.71 -12.67
N TYR A 361 -3.97 9.44 -13.02
CA TYR A 361 -4.72 8.74 -14.06
C TYR A 361 -5.42 7.51 -13.50
N ILE A 362 -6.56 7.15 -14.10
CA ILE A 362 -7.35 5.99 -13.71
C ILE A 362 -6.82 4.78 -14.47
N PHE A 363 -6.32 3.79 -13.74
CA PHE A 363 -5.91 2.51 -14.32
C PHE A 363 -7.10 1.80 -14.99
N GLU A 364 -6.97 1.51 -16.28
CA GLU A 364 -7.94 0.74 -17.05
C GLU A 364 -7.42 -0.69 -17.27
N ASN A 365 -8.17 -1.68 -16.78
CA ASN A 365 -7.79 -3.08 -16.92
C ASN A 365 -8.17 -3.58 -18.32
N GLU A 366 -7.23 -3.46 -19.26
CA GLU A 366 -7.41 -3.86 -20.65
C GLU A 366 -7.05 -5.33 -20.89
N TRP A 367 -6.07 -5.86 -20.16
CA TRP A 367 -5.71 -7.28 -20.16
C TRP A 367 -5.38 -7.75 -18.76
N GLN A 368 -5.69 -9.01 -18.44
CA GLN A 368 -5.34 -9.63 -17.17
C GLN A 368 -5.21 -11.15 -17.29
N THR A 369 -4.46 -11.74 -16.36
CA THR A 369 -4.36 -13.19 -16.18
C THR A 369 -4.28 -13.52 -14.69
N PHE A 370 -4.80 -14.69 -14.31
CA PHE A 370 -4.95 -15.10 -12.91
C PHE A 370 -4.84 -16.62 -12.78
N ARG A 371 -4.42 -17.07 -11.60
CA ARG A 371 -4.40 -18.51 -11.29
C ARG A 371 -5.81 -19.00 -10.97
N THR A 372 -6.11 -20.24 -11.34
CA THR A 372 -7.37 -20.90 -10.96
C THR A 372 -7.10 -22.11 -10.08
N LYS A 373 -8.15 -22.62 -9.41
CA LYS A 373 -8.03 -23.86 -8.63
C LYS A 373 -7.65 -25.07 -9.48
N LYS A 374 -8.01 -25.06 -10.77
CA LYS A 374 -7.77 -26.16 -11.72
C LYS A 374 -6.44 -26.02 -12.44
N ASP A 375 -6.07 -24.79 -12.77
CA ASP A 375 -4.81 -24.47 -13.44
C ASP A 375 -4.04 -23.45 -12.59
N ARG A 376 -2.93 -23.91 -12.02
CA ARG A 376 -2.05 -23.08 -11.19
C ARG A 376 -0.99 -22.37 -12.01
N SER A 377 -0.90 -22.56 -13.33
CA SER A 377 0.04 -21.81 -14.15
C SER A 377 -0.35 -20.33 -14.23
N LEU A 378 0.63 -19.46 -14.44
CA LEU A 378 0.43 -18.04 -14.63
C LEU A 378 1.07 -17.65 -15.96
N GLU A 379 0.28 -17.05 -16.85
CA GLU A 379 0.82 -16.50 -18.09
C GLU A 379 1.65 -15.25 -17.78
N LEU A 380 2.93 -15.25 -18.14
CA LEU A 380 3.84 -14.14 -17.84
C LEU A 380 3.90 -13.11 -18.96
N LYS A 381 3.15 -13.30 -20.05
CA LYS A 381 3.17 -12.41 -21.20
C LYS A 381 1.75 -12.04 -21.63
N SER A 382 1.50 -10.75 -21.82
CA SER A 382 0.22 -10.28 -22.33
C SER A 382 0.09 -10.52 -23.84
N VAL A 383 -1.16 -10.48 -24.31
CA VAL A 383 -1.43 -10.45 -25.75
C VAL A 383 -0.83 -9.19 -26.37
N PHE A 384 -0.50 -9.27 -27.66
CA PHE A 384 -0.14 -8.07 -28.41
C PHE A 384 -1.37 -7.17 -28.56
N HIS A 385 -1.25 -5.94 -28.08
CA HIS A 385 -2.24 -4.89 -28.24
C HIS A 385 -1.82 -3.97 -29.38
N GLU A 386 -2.67 -3.84 -30.40
CA GLU A 386 -2.41 -2.93 -31.54
C GLU A 386 -2.64 -1.49 -31.12
N CYS A 387 -1.73 -0.60 -31.52
CA CYS A 387 -1.81 0.78 -31.08
C CYS A 387 -1.16 1.75 -32.08
N ALA A 388 -1.51 3.04 -31.96
CA ALA A 388 -0.94 4.06 -32.82
C ALA A 388 0.58 4.24 -32.58
N PRO A 389 1.37 4.55 -33.62
CA PRO A 389 2.78 4.88 -33.44
C PRO A 389 2.97 6.07 -32.49
N GLY A 390 3.93 5.98 -31.58
CA GLY A 390 4.24 7.05 -30.63
C GLY A 390 4.77 6.52 -29.30
N ARG A 391 5.12 7.47 -28.42
CA ARG A 391 5.45 7.19 -27.03
C ARG A 391 4.16 7.07 -26.22
N ARG A 392 4.11 6.08 -25.33
CA ARG A 392 2.98 5.82 -24.43
C ARG A 392 3.49 5.33 -23.09
N LYS A 393 2.68 5.51 -22.05
CA LYS A 393 2.91 4.91 -20.72
C LYS A 393 2.02 3.70 -20.57
N ILE A 394 2.63 2.55 -20.31
CA ILE A 394 1.92 1.30 -20.07
C ILE A 394 1.99 1.02 -18.57
N ALA A 395 0.85 0.87 -17.91
CA ALA A 395 0.81 0.50 -16.51
C ALA A 395 0.60 -1.01 -16.36
N VAL A 396 1.35 -1.63 -15.46
CA VAL A 396 1.24 -3.04 -15.09
C VAL A 396 0.92 -3.12 -13.61
N LYS A 397 -0.14 -3.82 -13.25
CA LYS A 397 -0.55 -4.04 -11.86
C LYS A 397 -0.45 -5.53 -11.53
N VAL A 398 0.28 -5.87 -10.48
CA VAL A 398 0.36 -7.21 -9.90
C VAL A 398 -0.39 -7.21 -8.58
N VAL A 399 -1.25 -8.19 -8.39
CA VAL A 399 -1.90 -8.46 -7.11
C VAL A 399 -1.37 -9.77 -6.57
N ASP A 400 -0.85 -9.71 -5.36
CA ASP A 400 -0.30 -10.88 -4.72
C ASP A 400 -1.38 -11.81 -4.15
N ILE A 401 -0.96 -13.00 -3.71
CA ILE A 401 -1.79 -14.01 -3.05
C ILE A 401 -2.45 -13.55 -1.76
N PHE A 402 -2.10 -12.37 -1.25
CA PHE A 402 -2.76 -11.75 -0.12
C PHE A 402 -3.67 -10.58 -0.51
N GLY A 403 -3.79 -10.28 -1.80
CA GLY A 403 -4.67 -9.25 -2.34
C GLY A 403 -4.10 -7.84 -2.28
N ASN A 404 -2.81 -7.67 -1.97
CA ASN A 404 -2.15 -6.37 -2.06
C ASN A 404 -1.76 -6.09 -3.51
N ASP A 405 -2.08 -4.88 -3.98
CA ASP A 405 -1.74 -4.45 -5.31
C ASP A 405 -0.45 -3.64 -5.33
N THR A 406 0.46 -4.03 -6.22
CA THR A 406 1.64 -3.26 -6.62
C THR A 406 1.45 -2.87 -8.08
N MET A 407 1.81 -1.66 -8.48
CA MET A 407 1.73 -1.19 -9.85
C MET A 407 3.13 -0.90 -10.38
N THR A 408 3.32 -0.76 -11.68
CA THR A 408 4.49 -0.14 -12.29
C THR A 408 4.12 0.50 -13.62
N ILE A 409 4.80 1.59 -13.99
CA ILE A 409 4.56 2.28 -15.26
C ILE A 409 5.83 2.20 -16.09
N VAL A 410 5.69 1.85 -17.37
CA VAL A 410 6.80 1.79 -18.30
C VAL A 410 6.53 2.69 -19.50
N ASP A 411 7.49 3.56 -19.79
CA ASP A 411 7.51 4.33 -21.03
C ASP A 411 7.93 3.43 -22.20
N VAL A 412 7.05 3.30 -23.20
CA VAL A 412 7.30 2.49 -24.40
C VAL A 412 7.10 3.34 -25.65
N SER A 413 8.05 3.25 -26.58
CA SER A 413 7.94 3.83 -27.91
C SER A 413 7.56 2.73 -28.91
N VAL A 414 6.41 2.89 -29.56
CA VAL A 414 5.86 1.91 -30.50
C VAL A 414 5.88 2.50 -31.91
N GLY A 415 6.54 1.84 -32.87
CA GLY A 415 6.68 2.31 -34.25
C GLY A 415 7.70 3.45 -34.46
N LYS A 416 8.07 3.73 -35.71
CA LYS A 416 8.92 4.87 -36.08
C LYS A 416 8.06 6.12 -36.25
N ASN A 417 8.40 7.20 -35.54
CA ASN A 417 7.86 8.52 -35.84
C ASN A 417 8.18 8.86 -37.30
N GLY A 418 7.15 8.93 -38.15
CA GLY A 418 7.24 9.41 -39.53
C GLY A 418 7.46 10.92 -39.62
N GLY A 419 8.24 11.51 -38.71
CA GLY A 419 8.70 12.89 -38.80
C GLY A 419 10.01 12.92 -39.57
N LYS A 420 9.94 13.27 -40.87
CA LYS A 420 11.11 13.75 -41.59
C LYS A 420 11.73 14.90 -40.79
N LYS A 421 13.06 14.84 -40.63
CA LYS A 421 13.90 15.97 -40.20
C LYS A 421 13.64 17.20 -41.07
#